data_AF-A0A944Z6B0-F1
#
_entry.id   AF-A0A944Z6B0-F1
#
_cell.length_a   1.000
_cell.length_b   1.000
_cell.length_c   1.000
_cell.angle_alpha   90.00
_cell.angle_beta   90.00
_cell.angle_gamma   90.00
#
_symmetry.space_group_name_H-M   'P 1'
#
loop_
_entity.id
_entity.type
_entity.pdbx_description
1 polymer ?
#
loop_
_entity_poly.entity_id
_entity_poly.type
_entity_poly.pdbx_seq_one_letter_code
_entity_poly.pdbx_strand_id
1 'polypeptide(L)'
;MNKIFHYIKKLPFIKEDNALAQLIRTYIVGGVNLLIGLLFNYIFQFFIFNNIEIPLRTYLTNIGSFSFGVIISYFLSRKIIFKLSSKKGNFKEFISFLVTNLINLILPLLIWYVIDRYKPSIQENELQFIVSTVLIHGSILPIKYLIYKFFVFKDSLDS
;
A
#
# COMPACT_ATOMS: atom_id res chain seq x y z
N MET A 1 23.14 9.36 -15.03
CA MET A 1 21.70 9.02 -15.19
C MET A 1 21.61 7.62 -15.80
N ASN A 2 21.27 6.59 -15.01
CA ASN A 2 21.50 5.17 -15.35
C ASN A 2 20.74 4.71 -16.61
N LYS A 3 21.44 4.01 -17.53
CA LYS A 3 20.91 3.41 -18.77
C LYS A 3 19.63 2.59 -18.53
N ILE A 4 19.56 1.90 -17.39
CA ILE A 4 18.39 1.12 -16.94
C ILE A 4 17.11 1.98 -16.91
N PHE A 5 17.21 3.22 -16.42
CA PHE A 5 16.06 4.14 -16.34
C PHE A 5 15.54 4.54 -17.73
N HIS A 6 16.43 4.60 -18.73
CA HIS A 6 16.06 4.90 -20.11
C HIS A 6 15.36 3.72 -20.79
N TYR A 7 15.79 2.48 -20.53
CA TYR A 7 15.11 1.28 -21.01
C TYR A 7 13.74 1.09 -20.35
N ILE A 8 13.64 1.32 -19.04
CA ILE A 8 12.35 1.26 -18.33
C ILE A 8 11.36 2.26 -18.93
N LYS A 9 11.79 3.49 -19.24
CA LYS A 9 10.93 4.51 -19.88
C LYS A 9 10.40 4.13 -21.28
N LYS A 10 11.04 3.18 -21.98
CA LYS A 10 10.63 2.76 -23.33
C LYS A 10 9.63 1.60 -23.34
N LEU A 11 9.32 1.01 -22.19
CA LEU A 11 8.35 -0.08 -22.11
C LEU A 11 6.95 0.41 -22.51
N PRO A 12 6.21 -0.35 -23.35
CA PRO A 12 4.93 0.10 -23.93
C PRO A 12 3.89 0.46 -22.87
N PHE A 13 3.84 -0.28 -21.76
CA PHE A 13 2.94 -0.02 -20.63
C PHE A 13 3.33 1.19 -19.76
N ILE A 14 4.52 1.77 -19.95
CA ILE A 14 4.91 3.05 -19.35
C ILE A 14 4.58 4.21 -20.29
N LYS A 15 4.59 3.97 -21.61
CA LYS A 15 4.34 5.00 -22.62
C LYS A 15 2.84 5.18 -22.92
N GLU A 16 2.10 4.10 -23.06
CA GLU A 16 0.67 4.09 -23.39
C GLU A 16 -0.22 4.38 -22.16
N ASP A 17 -1.46 4.85 -22.38
CA ASP A 17 -2.46 5.12 -21.32
C ASP A 17 -3.73 4.29 -21.44
N ASN A 18 -3.68 3.17 -22.17
CA ASN A 18 -4.78 2.22 -22.20
C ASN A 18 -4.99 1.53 -20.84
N ALA A 19 -6.17 0.91 -20.67
CA ALA A 19 -6.56 0.26 -19.42
C ALA A 19 -5.59 -0.83 -18.94
N LEU A 20 -4.94 -1.54 -19.88
CA LEU A 20 -3.96 -2.58 -19.58
C LEU A 20 -2.66 -1.98 -19.05
N ALA A 21 -2.18 -0.89 -19.63
CA ALA A 21 -1.02 -0.14 -19.13
C ALA A 21 -1.27 0.45 -17.72
N GLN A 22 -2.48 0.94 -17.44
CA GLN A 22 -2.85 1.41 -16.10
C GLN A 22 -2.92 0.25 -15.08
N LEU A 23 -3.44 -0.91 -15.47
CA LEU A 23 -3.44 -2.12 -14.64
C LEU A 23 -2.01 -2.55 -14.27
N ILE A 24 -1.09 -2.63 -15.24
CA ILE A 24 0.31 -3.00 -14.99
C ILE A 24 0.97 -2.01 -14.03
N ARG A 25 0.78 -0.70 -14.25
CA ARG A 25 1.29 0.34 -13.34
C ARG A 25 0.71 0.25 -11.94
N THR A 26 -0.55 -0.20 -11.81
CA THR A 26 -1.18 -0.45 -10.52
C THR A 26 -0.48 -1.59 -9.77
N TYR A 27 -0.13 -2.68 -10.45
CA TYR A 27 0.65 -3.76 -9.82
C TYR A 27 2.05 -3.31 -9.42
N ILE A 28 2.73 -2.52 -10.26
CA ILE A 28 4.05 -1.96 -9.95
C ILE A 28 3.97 -1.10 -8.67
N VAL A 29 3.02 -0.16 -8.63
CA VAL A 29 2.81 0.70 -7.45
C VAL A 29 2.36 -0.13 -6.24
N GLY A 30 1.56 -1.18 -6.45
CA GLY A 30 1.18 -2.14 -5.42
C GLY A 30 2.38 -2.83 -4.78
N GLY A 31 3.30 -3.35 -5.60
CA GLY A 31 4.53 -3.99 -5.13
C GLY A 31 5.44 -3.01 -4.38
N VAL A 32 5.62 -1.79 -4.90
CA VAL A 32 6.39 -0.75 -4.21
C VAL A 32 5.77 -0.40 -2.85
N ASN A 33 4.44 -0.24 -2.80
CA ASN A 33 3.74 0.01 -1.55
C ASN A 33 3.87 -1.13 -0.54
N LEU A 34 3.86 -2.39 -1.00
CA LEU A 34 4.07 -3.55 -0.14
C LEU A 34 5.48 -3.51 0.47
N LEU A 35 6.52 -3.27 -0.33
CA LEU A 35 7.90 -3.17 0.16
C LEU A 35 8.08 -2.03 1.17
N ILE A 36 7.54 -0.84 0.88
CA ILE A 36 7.57 0.31 1.80
C ILE A 36 6.78 -0.01 3.07
N GLY A 37 5.62 -0.65 2.94
CA GLY A 37 4.80 -1.07 4.07
C GLY A 37 5.51 -2.07 4.96
N LEU A 38 6.20 -3.06 4.41
CA LEU A 38 7.01 -4.01 5.17
C LEU A 38 8.16 -3.32 5.89
N LEU A 39 8.83 -2.38 5.23
CA LEU A 39 9.88 -1.58 5.86
C LEU A 39 9.35 -0.79 7.06
N PHE A 40 8.22 -0.09 6.93
CA PHE A 40 7.63 0.62 8.06
C PHE A 40 7.12 -0.32 9.15
N ASN A 41 6.50 -1.45 8.80
CA ASN A 41 6.08 -2.44 9.79
C ASN A 41 7.28 -2.96 10.57
N TYR A 42 8.41 -3.24 9.90
CA TYR A 42 9.63 -3.68 10.55
C TYR A 42 10.18 -2.64 11.52
N ILE A 43 10.33 -1.39 11.05
CA ILE A 43 10.83 -0.28 11.87
C ILE A 43 9.92 -0.04 13.08
N PHE A 44 8.60 0.00 12.87
CA PHE A 44 7.65 0.25 13.95
C PHE A 44 7.55 -0.90 14.93
N GLN A 45 7.49 -2.15 14.47
CA GLN A 45 7.36 -3.32 15.35
C GLN A 45 8.59 -3.51 16.22
N PHE A 46 9.79 -3.45 15.64
CA PHE A 46 11.02 -3.91 16.29
C PHE A 46 11.92 -2.79 16.81
N PHE A 47 11.73 -1.55 16.37
CA PHE A 47 12.56 -0.41 16.82
C PHE A 47 11.77 0.67 17.54
N ILE A 48 10.62 1.11 17.02
CA ILE A 48 9.88 2.23 17.63
C ILE A 48 8.96 1.77 18.76
N PHE A 49 8.19 0.70 18.55
CA PHE A 49 7.22 0.19 19.52
C PHE A 49 7.73 -1.04 20.27
N ASN A 50 9.04 -1.31 20.25
CA ASN A 50 9.63 -2.51 20.87
C ASN A 50 9.30 -2.65 22.36
N ASN A 51 9.14 -1.54 23.09
CA ASN A 51 8.80 -1.50 24.52
C ASN A 51 7.29 -1.67 24.81
N ILE A 52 6.45 -1.76 23.77
CA ILE A 52 5.01 -1.99 23.91
C ILE A 52 4.74 -3.49 23.84
N GLU A 53 3.86 -3.98 24.70
CA GLU A 53 3.48 -5.39 24.72
C GLU A 53 2.62 -5.76 23.50
N ILE A 54 2.72 -7.03 23.09
CA ILE A 54 1.79 -7.65 22.13
C ILE A 54 0.47 -7.90 22.84
N PRO A 55 -0.69 -7.67 22.19
CA PRO A 55 -0.85 -7.36 20.76
C PRO A 55 -0.92 -5.86 20.43
N LEU A 56 -0.97 -4.98 21.43
CA LEU A 56 -1.10 -3.54 21.22
C LEU A 56 -0.01 -3.00 20.28
N ARG A 57 1.23 -3.47 20.46
CA ARG A 57 2.35 -3.18 19.57
C ARG A 57 2.02 -3.43 18.10
N THR A 58 1.49 -4.60 17.76
CA THR A 58 1.15 -4.98 16.38
C THR A 58 0.08 -4.07 15.79
N TYR A 59 -0.96 -3.72 16.57
CA TYR A 59 -1.99 -2.80 16.08
C TYR A 59 -1.43 -1.40 15.83
N LEU A 60 -0.60 -0.87 16.74
CA LEU A 60 0.06 0.43 16.56
C LEU A 60 1.01 0.43 15.37
N THR A 61 1.76 -0.66 15.17
CA THR A 61 2.62 -0.87 14.00
C THR A 61 1.81 -0.78 12.70
N ASN A 62 0.68 -1.47 12.61
CA ASN A 62 -0.17 -1.44 11.40
C ASN A 62 -0.76 -0.04 11.16
N ILE A 63 -1.26 0.62 12.20
CA ILE A 63 -1.82 1.98 12.12
C ILE A 63 -0.75 2.99 11.69
N GLY A 64 0.43 2.93 12.32
CA GLY A 64 1.56 3.80 11.98
C GLY A 64 2.00 3.56 10.53
N SER A 65 2.22 2.29 10.15
CA SER A 65 2.69 1.93 8.81
C SER A 65 1.71 2.38 7.74
N PHE A 66 0.41 2.21 7.98
CA PHE A 66 -0.65 2.69 7.11
C PHE A 66 -0.62 4.22 6.97
N SER A 67 -0.49 4.95 8.08
CA SER A 67 -0.54 6.41 8.10
C SER A 67 0.54 7.06 7.21
N PHE A 68 1.76 6.52 7.22
CA PHE A 68 2.82 6.99 6.31
C PHE A 68 2.69 6.38 4.91
N GLY A 69 2.38 5.09 4.82
CA GLY A 69 2.28 4.37 3.56
C GLY A 69 1.19 4.91 2.63
N VAL A 70 0.04 5.30 3.18
CA VAL A 70 -1.09 5.81 2.39
C VAL A 70 -0.77 7.15 1.72
N ILE A 71 0.00 8.02 2.39
CA ILE A 71 0.44 9.31 1.85
C ILE A 71 1.37 9.07 0.66
N ILE A 72 2.36 8.19 0.82
CA ILE A 72 3.30 7.84 -0.26
C ILE A 72 2.54 7.19 -1.42
N SER A 73 1.63 6.25 -1.12
CA SER A 73 0.83 5.57 -2.13
C SER A 73 -0.01 6.54 -2.94
N TYR A 74 -0.58 7.58 -2.35
CA TYR A 74 -1.34 8.59 -3.08
C TYR A 74 -0.50 9.25 -4.17
N PHE A 75 0.69 9.75 -3.81
CA PHE A 75 1.57 10.42 -4.76
C PHE A 75 2.13 9.48 -5.83
N LEU A 76 2.46 8.24 -5.46
CA LEU A 76 2.90 7.22 -6.41
C LEU A 76 1.79 6.83 -7.39
N SER A 77 0.59 6.57 -6.88
CA SER A 77 -0.58 6.26 -7.72
C SER A 77 -0.84 7.37 -8.71
N ARG A 78 -0.90 8.62 -8.25
CA ARG A 78 -1.15 9.79 -9.09
C ARG A 78 -0.10 9.97 -10.18
N LYS A 79 1.18 9.89 -9.83
CA LYS A 79 2.31 10.14 -10.74
C LYS A 79 2.57 8.99 -11.71
N ILE A 80 2.46 7.74 -11.25
CA ILE A 80 2.84 6.57 -12.04
C ILE A 80 1.62 6.01 -12.76
N ILE A 81 0.55 5.68 -12.03
CA ILE A 81 -0.63 5.01 -12.61
C ILE A 81 -1.38 5.96 -13.56
N PHE A 82 -1.57 7.22 -13.16
CA PHE A 82 -2.39 8.18 -13.91
C PHE A 82 -1.57 9.26 -14.65
N LYS A 83 -0.23 9.26 -14.51
CA LYS A 83 0.67 10.29 -15.10
C LYS A 83 0.27 11.74 -14.77
N LEU A 84 -0.45 11.95 -13.67
CA LEU A 84 -0.89 13.26 -13.22
C LEU A 84 0.24 13.95 -12.43
N SER A 85 0.29 15.28 -12.52
CA SER A 85 1.28 16.07 -11.78
C SER A 85 0.99 16.05 -10.29
N SER A 86 1.92 15.54 -9.48
CA SER A 86 1.80 15.49 -8.01
C SER A 86 1.49 16.85 -7.35
N LYS A 87 1.86 17.97 -7.99
CA LYS A 87 1.66 19.33 -7.44
C LYS A 87 0.26 19.91 -7.64
N LYS A 88 -0.51 19.39 -8.60
CA LYS A 88 -1.85 19.91 -8.95
C LYS A 88 -3.00 19.19 -8.24
N GLY A 89 -2.77 18.59 -7.08
CA GLY A 89 -3.75 17.70 -6.43
C GLY A 89 -4.79 18.49 -5.68
N ASN A 90 -6.05 18.03 -5.70
CA ASN A 90 -7.09 18.61 -4.85
C ASN A 90 -7.15 17.86 -3.52
N PHE A 91 -7.40 18.57 -2.43
CA PHE A 91 -7.64 17.99 -1.12
C PHE A 91 -8.79 16.97 -1.12
N LYS A 92 -9.85 17.21 -1.90
CA LYS A 92 -10.98 16.26 -2.04
C LYS A 92 -10.53 14.91 -2.63
N GLU A 93 -9.65 14.92 -3.63
CA GLU A 93 -9.07 13.73 -4.25
C GLU A 93 -8.25 12.94 -3.21
N PHE A 94 -7.43 13.64 -2.43
CA PHE A 94 -6.64 13.04 -1.37
C PHE A 94 -7.51 12.40 -0.28
N ILE A 95 -8.55 13.08 0.21
CA ILE A 95 -9.48 12.52 1.21
C ILE A 95 -10.20 11.29 0.65
N SER A 96 -10.69 11.34 -0.59
CA SER A 96 -11.32 10.18 -1.23
C SER A 96 -10.35 8.99 -1.32
N PHE A 97 -9.09 9.25 -1.68
CA PHE A 97 -8.04 8.24 -1.69
C PHE A 97 -7.80 7.66 -0.29
N LEU A 98 -7.67 8.50 0.75
CA LEU A 98 -7.49 8.06 2.13
C LEU A 98 -8.64 7.14 2.58
N VAL A 99 -9.88 7.60 2.44
CA VAL A 99 -11.08 6.87 2.88
C VAL A 99 -11.17 5.52 2.16
N THR A 100 -10.94 5.52 0.84
CA THR A 100 -10.97 4.28 0.07
C THR A 100 -9.85 3.31 0.48
N ASN A 101 -8.73 3.84 0.96
CA ASN A 101 -7.62 3.03 1.44
C ASN A 101 -7.78 2.53 2.87
N LEU A 102 -8.79 2.97 3.64
CA LEU A 102 -9.00 2.47 5.01
C LEU A 102 -9.24 0.96 5.05
N ILE A 103 -9.72 0.35 3.96
CA ILE A 103 -9.81 -1.12 3.85
C ILE A 103 -8.44 -1.80 4.03
N ASN A 104 -7.34 -1.14 3.61
CA ASN A 104 -5.97 -1.61 3.77
C ASN A 104 -5.44 -1.46 5.20
N LEU A 105 -6.21 -0.84 6.09
CA LEU A 105 -5.96 -0.80 7.52
C LEU A 105 -6.90 -1.75 8.25
N ILE A 106 -8.21 -1.63 8.00
CA ILE A 106 -9.25 -2.38 8.71
C ILE A 106 -9.09 -3.89 8.48
N LEU A 107 -8.90 -4.34 7.25
CA LEU A 107 -8.83 -5.77 6.96
C LEU A 107 -7.58 -6.44 7.58
N PRO A 108 -6.37 -5.87 7.48
CA PRO A 108 -5.22 -6.38 8.24
C PRO A 108 -5.44 -6.41 9.74
N LEU A 109 -6.03 -5.36 10.34
CA LEU A 109 -6.31 -5.33 11.77
C LEU A 109 -7.28 -6.44 12.19
N LEU A 110 -8.30 -6.72 11.38
CA LEU A 110 -9.23 -7.84 11.62
C LEU A 110 -8.51 -9.19 11.56
N ILE A 111 -7.61 -9.38 10.59
CA ILE A 111 -6.84 -10.63 10.49
C ILE A 111 -5.88 -10.76 11.68
N TRP A 112 -5.20 -9.67 12.08
CA TRP A 112 -4.35 -9.67 13.27
C TRP A 112 -5.14 -9.94 14.55
N TYR A 113 -6.37 -9.43 14.66
CA TYR A 113 -7.27 -9.77 15.76
C TYR A 113 -7.61 -11.25 15.82
N VAL A 114 -7.81 -11.90 14.68
CA VAL A 114 -7.99 -13.36 14.62
C VAL A 114 -6.71 -14.07 15.04
N ILE A 115 -5.54 -13.67 14.52
CA ILE A 115 -4.24 -14.27 14.90
C ILE A 115 -3.99 -14.14 16.40
N ASP A 116 -4.26 -12.98 16.97
CA ASP A 116 -4.11 -12.71 18.40
C ASP A 116 -4.92 -13.69 19.26
N ARG A 117 -6.16 -14.01 18.82
CA ARG A 117 -7.07 -14.88 19.57
C ARG A 117 -6.72 -16.37 19.47
N TYR A 118 -6.12 -16.82 18.38
CA TYR A 118 -5.85 -18.24 18.13
C TYR A 118 -4.38 -18.64 18.23
N LYS A 119 -3.45 -17.73 17.89
CA LYS A 119 -2.00 -18.01 17.86
C LYS A 119 -1.16 -16.73 18.02
N PRO A 120 -1.15 -16.12 19.21
CA PRO A 120 -0.46 -14.85 19.46
C PRO A 120 1.07 -14.93 19.28
N SER A 121 1.67 -16.12 19.45
CA SER A 121 3.12 -16.35 19.27
C SER A 121 3.66 -16.01 17.88
N ILE A 122 2.79 -15.91 16.86
CA ILE A 122 3.17 -15.43 15.52
C ILE A 122 3.71 -14.00 15.56
N GLN A 123 3.21 -13.18 16.48
CA GLN A 123 3.57 -11.76 16.58
C GLN A 123 4.92 -11.55 17.30
N GLU A 124 5.35 -12.52 18.10
CA GLU A 124 6.59 -12.48 18.88
C GLU A 124 7.81 -12.89 18.05
N ASN A 125 7.61 -13.80 17.10
CA ASN A 125 8.68 -14.25 16.21
C ASN A 125 8.80 -13.34 14.98
N GLU A 126 9.98 -12.75 14.80
CA GLU A 126 10.27 -11.79 13.72
C GLU A 126 9.95 -12.36 12.32
N LEU A 127 10.41 -13.57 12.03
CA LEU A 127 10.18 -14.20 10.72
C LEU A 127 8.69 -14.49 10.50
N GLN A 128 7.99 -15.04 11.50
CA GLN A 128 6.56 -15.32 11.40
C GLN A 128 5.73 -14.05 11.25
N PHE A 129 6.09 -12.98 11.96
CA PHE A 129 5.46 -11.67 11.83
C PHE A 129 5.61 -11.11 10.42
N ILE A 130 6.83 -11.10 9.87
CA ILE A 130 7.11 -10.59 8.52
C ILE A 130 6.36 -11.42 7.48
N VAL A 131 6.46 -12.75 7.53
CA VAL A 131 5.77 -13.64 6.58
C VAL A 131 4.26 -13.44 6.65
N SER A 132 3.68 -13.35 7.84
CA SER A 132 2.25 -13.10 8.01
C SER A 132 1.86 -11.74 7.44
N THR A 133 2.66 -10.70 7.68
CA THR A 133 2.44 -9.36 7.12
C THR A 133 2.46 -9.38 5.58
N VAL A 134 3.41 -10.09 4.98
CA VAL A 134 3.48 -10.29 3.51
C VAL A 134 2.22 -10.97 3.00
N LEU A 135 1.77 -12.04 3.65
CA LEU A 135 0.57 -12.79 3.23
C LEU A 135 -0.70 -11.94 3.35
N ILE A 136 -0.85 -11.23 4.47
CA ILE A 136 -1.98 -10.34 4.73
C ILE A 136 -2.03 -9.23 3.68
N HIS A 137 -0.97 -8.45 3.52
CA HIS A 137 -0.99 -7.33 2.59
C HIS A 137 -0.94 -7.77 1.12
N GLY A 138 -0.27 -8.89 0.82
CA GLY A 138 -0.18 -9.47 -0.52
C GLY A 138 -1.53 -9.97 -1.04
N SER A 139 -2.31 -10.62 -0.17
CA SER A 139 -3.65 -11.12 -0.52
C SER A 139 -4.68 -10.00 -0.77
N ILE A 140 -4.43 -8.79 -0.27
CA ILE A 140 -5.30 -7.61 -0.45
C ILE A 140 -5.08 -6.92 -1.80
N LEU A 141 -3.91 -7.10 -2.43
CA LEU A 141 -3.55 -6.42 -3.70
C LEU A 141 -4.54 -6.65 -4.86
N PRO A 142 -5.08 -7.86 -5.10
CA PRO A 142 -6.07 -8.08 -6.16
C PRO A 142 -7.38 -7.31 -5.95
N ILE A 143 -7.85 -7.21 -4.70
CA ILE A 143 -9.08 -6.48 -4.34
C ILE A 143 -8.89 -4.96 -4.56
N LYS A 144 -7.69 -4.46 -4.28
CA LYS A 144 -7.31 -3.05 -4.44
C LYS A 144 -7.47 -2.51 -5.87
N TYR A 145 -7.11 -3.30 -6.88
CA TYR A 145 -7.23 -2.86 -8.29
C TYR A 145 -8.68 -2.57 -8.67
N LEU A 146 -9.59 -3.46 -8.28
CA LEU A 146 -11.02 -3.31 -8.59
C LEU A 146 -11.59 -2.06 -7.92
N ILE A 147 -11.25 -1.82 -6.65
CA ILE A 147 -11.74 -0.64 -5.90
C ILE A 147 -11.25 0.66 -6.54
N TYR A 148 -9.97 0.78 -6.85
CA TYR A 148 -9.41 2.04 -7.39
C TYR A 148 -9.99 2.41 -8.75
N LYS A 149 -10.12 1.42 -9.65
CA LYS A 149 -10.60 1.65 -11.00
C LYS A 149 -12.06 2.09 -11.03
N PHE A 150 -12.92 1.47 -10.21
CA PHE A 150 -14.36 1.71 -10.27
C PHE A 150 -14.84 2.83 -9.33
N PHE A 151 -14.10 3.17 -8.27
CA PHE A 151 -14.58 4.11 -7.24
C PHE A 151 -13.70 5.35 -7.03
N VAL A 152 -12.38 5.29 -7.27
CA VAL A 152 -11.47 6.42 -6.91
C VAL A 152 -11.16 7.33 -8.09
N PHE A 153 -10.84 6.75 -9.24
CA PHE A 153 -10.36 7.53 -10.39
C PHE A 153 -11.40 7.71 -11.49
N LYS A 154 -12.64 7.29 -11.27
CA LYS A 154 -13.72 7.40 -12.24
C LYS A 154 -13.87 8.83 -12.79
N ASP A 155 -14.06 9.79 -11.91
CA ASP A 155 -14.29 11.19 -12.30
C ASP A 155 -13.06 11.85 -12.95
N SER A 156 -11.84 11.43 -12.58
CA SER A 156 -10.60 11.94 -13.16
C SER A 156 -10.20 11.27 -14.48
N LEU A 157 -10.83 10.14 -14.82
CA LEU A 157 -10.66 9.45 -16.10
C LEU A 157 -11.68 9.92 -17.14
N ASP A 158 -12.83 10.42 -16.69
CA ASP A 158 -13.93 10.91 -17.52
C ASP A 158 -13.85 12.43 -17.80
N SER A 159 -12.84 13.13 -17.28
CA SER A 159 -12.58 14.58 -17.44
C SER A 159 -11.44 14.87 -18.42
#